data_AF-A0A2N9YBY2-F1
#
_entry.id   AF-A0A2N9YBY2-F1
#
_cell.length_a   1.000
_cell.length_b   1.000
_cell.length_c   1.000
_cell.angle_alpha   90.00
_cell.angle_beta   90.00
_cell.angle_gamma   90.00
#
_symmetry.space_group_name_H-M   'P 1'
#
loop_
_entity.id
_entity.type
_entity.pdbx_description
1 polymer ?
#
loop_
_entity_poly.entity_id
_entity_poly.type
_entity_poly.pdbx_seq_one_letter_code
_entity_poly.pdbx_strand_id
1 'polypeptide(L)'
;MECIMKEQMKKWVDLNKSNVAIVQKLADINTNLVTALLRQQMDVMSIYADNSVKQIQALGEVKRVQDVFAIQAEATQELNKKVLNNARVTVEILVDSKSQIASLVEGSIKSVSAFNPLAKAA
;
A
#
# COMPACT_ATOMS: atom_id res chain seq x y z
N MET A 1 -4.22 -32.02 38.84
CA MET A 1 -5.11 -32.01 37.66
C MET A 1 -5.61 -30.58 37.34
N GLU A 2 -6.04 -29.81 38.34
CA GLU A 2 -6.47 -28.41 38.15
C GLU A 2 -5.41 -27.45 37.58
N CYS A 3 -4.14 -27.59 37.96
CA CYS A 3 -3.07 -26.71 37.50
C CYS A 3 -2.83 -26.81 35.98
N ILE A 4 -2.82 -28.03 35.46
CA ILE A 4 -2.70 -28.32 34.01
C ILE A 4 -3.90 -27.72 33.24
N MET A 5 -5.11 -27.81 33.80
CA MET A 5 -6.33 -27.28 33.16
C MET A 5 -6.30 -25.75 33.06
N LYS A 6 -5.84 -25.06 34.11
CA LYS A 6 -5.67 -23.59 34.10
C LYS A 6 -4.62 -23.14 33.08
N GLU A 7 -3.54 -23.89 32.94
CA GLU A 7 -2.45 -23.59 32.01
C GLU A 7 -2.87 -23.78 30.54
N GLN A 8 -3.65 -24.82 30.25
CA GLN A 8 -4.26 -25.06 28.93
C GLN A 8 -5.32 -24.00 28.59
N MET A 9 -6.13 -23.59 29.57
CA MET A 9 -7.14 -22.53 29.37
C MET A 9 -6.47 -21.17 29.08
N LYS A 10 -5.39 -20.83 29.78
CA LYS A 10 -4.61 -19.61 29.53
C LYS A 10 -4.02 -19.60 28.12
N LYS A 11 -3.41 -20.72 27.71
CA LYS A 11 -2.91 -20.95 26.34
C LYS A 11 -3.99 -20.76 25.28
N TRP A 12 -5.18 -21.28 25.52
CA TRP A 12 -6.32 -21.13 24.60
C TRP A 12 -6.79 -19.67 24.47
N VAL A 13 -6.86 -18.94 25.60
CA VAL A 13 -7.19 -17.51 25.62
C VAL A 13 -6.14 -16.69 24.88
N ASP A 14 -4.86 -16.98 25.09
CA ASP A 14 -3.75 -16.27 24.43
C ASP A 14 -3.73 -16.52 22.90
N LEU A 15 -4.03 -17.75 22.46
CA LEU A 15 -4.21 -18.07 21.04
C LEU A 15 -5.38 -17.30 20.42
N ASN A 16 -6.52 -17.24 21.11
CA ASN A 16 -7.69 -16.54 20.60
C ASN A 16 -7.43 -15.03 20.49
N LYS A 17 -6.76 -14.43 21.48
CA LYS A 17 -6.31 -13.03 21.42
C LYS A 17 -5.34 -12.79 20.26
N SER A 18 -4.39 -13.70 20.04
CA SER A 18 -3.45 -13.64 18.92
C SER A 18 -4.17 -13.68 17.57
N ASN A 19 -5.16 -14.56 17.42
CA ASN A 19 -5.93 -14.69 16.18
C ASN A 19 -6.74 -13.43 15.86
N VAL A 20 -7.40 -12.85 16.87
CA VAL A 20 -8.12 -11.57 16.71
C VAL A 20 -7.15 -10.45 16.31
N ALA A 21 -5.97 -10.38 16.91
CA ALA A 21 -4.95 -9.40 16.55
C ALA A 21 -4.43 -9.56 15.11
N ILE A 22 -4.30 -10.79 14.61
CA ILE A 22 -3.90 -11.07 13.22
C ILE A 22 -4.99 -10.58 12.25
N VAL A 23 -6.25 -10.88 12.53
CA VAL A 23 -7.38 -10.43 11.70
C VAL A 23 -7.45 -8.90 11.68
N GLN A 24 -7.25 -8.24 12.82
CA GLN A 24 -7.21 -6.78 12.90
C GLN A 24 -6.09 -6.20 12.03
N LYS A 25 -4.87 -6.74 12.14
CA LYS A 25 -3.72 -6.29 11.33
C LYS A 25 -3.94 -6.49 9.83
N LEU A 26 -4.59 -7.58 9.42
CA LEU A 26 -4.96 -7.78 8.01
C LEU A 26 -5.99 -6.76 7.53
N ALA A 27 -6.98 -6.43 8.37
CA ALA A 27 -7.94 -5.37 8.06
C ALA A 27 -7.23 -4.01 7.90
N ASP A 28 -6.31 -3.67 8.80
CA ASP A 28 -5.54 -2.42 8.75
C ASP A 28 -4.68 -2.34 7.47
N ILE A 29 -3.99 -3.43 7.10
CA ILE A 29 -3.20 -3.50 5.85
C ILE A 29 -4.10 -3.22 4.64
N ASN A 30 -5.26 -3.87 4.57
CA ASN A 30 -6.19 -3.68 3.46
C ASN A 30 -6.74 -2.25 3.39
N THR A 31 -7.13 -1.67 4.52
CA THR A 31 -7.63 -0.28 4.58
C THR A 31 -6.54 0.71 4.17
N ASN A 32 -5.30 0.51 4.62
CA ASN A 32 -4.16 1.36 4.25
C ASN A 32 -3.85 1.26 2.76
N LEU A 33 -3.84 0.04 2.21
CA LEU A 33 -3.65 -0.19 0.78
C LEU A 33 -4.72 0.51 -0.06
N VAL A 34 -6.01 0.32 0.27
CA VAL A 34 -7.13 0.96 -0.45
C VAL A 34 -7.02 2.48 -0.37
N THR A 35 -6.73 3.02 0.80
CA THR A 35 -6.57 4.47 0.99
C THR A 35 -5.42 5.03 0.16
N ALA A 36 -4.28 4.34 0.13
CA ALA A 36 -3.11 4.74 -0.65
C ALA A 36 -3.39 4.68 -2.16
N LEU A 37 -4.11 3.65 -2.63
CA LEU A 37 -4.53 3.54 -4.03
C LEU A 37 -5.55 4.63 -4.43
N LEU A 38 -6.50 4.96 -3.55
CA LEU A 38 -7.45 6.05 -3.78
C LEU A 38 -6.75 7.41 -3.86
N ARG A 39 -5.76 7.67 -3.00
CA ARG A 39 -4.91 8.86 -3.12
C ARG A 39 -4.22 8.91 -4.47
N GLN A 40 -3.69 7.79 -4.95
CA GLN A 40 -3.07 7.79 -6.27
C GLN A 40 -4.05 8.02 -7.44
N GLN A 41 -5.31 7.59 -7.32
CA GLN A 41 -6.32 7.96 -8.31
C GLN A 41 -6.60 9.47 -8.32
N MET A 42 -6.66 10.10 -7.14
CA MET A 42 -6.81 11.56 -7.04
C MET A 42 -5.60 12.30 -7.60
N ASP A 43 -4.38 11.82 -7.35
CA ASP A 43 -3.16 12.42 -7.90
C ASP A 43 -3.16 12.36 -9.43
N VAL A 44 -3.55 11.23 -10.03
CA VAL A 44 -3.72 11.11 -11.49
C VAL A 44 -4.76 12.09 -12.02
N MET A 45 -5.91 12.21 -11.36
CA MET A 45 -6.92 13.20 -11.75
C MET A 45 -6.39 14.64 -11.68
N SER A 46 -5.65 14.98 -10.63
CA SER A 46 -5.01 16.29 -10.48
C SER A 46 -4.01 16.56 -11.59
N ILE A 47 -3.22 15.55 -11.98
CA ILE A 47 -2.27 15.65 -13.10
C ILE A 47 -2.99 16.03 -14.41
N TYR A 48 -4.14 15.43 -14.69
CA TYR A 48 -4.92 15.75 -15.88
C TYR A 48 -5.59 17.13 -15.79
N ALA A 49 -6.11 17.51 -14.63
CA ALA A 49 -6.69 18.83 -14.41
C ALA A 49 -5.64 19.94 -14.59
N ASP A 50 -4.46 19.79 -13.97
CA ASP A 50 -3.34 20.73 -14.11
C ASP A 50 -2.92 20.90 -15.58
N ASN A 51 -2.78 19.78 -16.31
CA ASN A 51 -2.44 19.82 -17.73
C ASN A 51 -3.51 20.52 -18.56
N SER A 52 -4.79 20.31 -18.25
CA SER A 52 -5.90 20.96 -18.95
C SER A 52 -5.88 22.47 -18.74
N VAL A 53 -5.65 22.92 -17.50
CA VAL A 53 -5.53 24.35 -17.18
C VAL A 53 -4.33 24.98 -17.89
N LYS A 54 -3.16 24.33 -17.85
CA LYS A 54 -1.95 24.80 -18.55
C LYS A 54 -2.18 24.89 -20.06
N GLN A 55 -2.88 23.93 -20.64
CA GLN A 55 -3.16 23.93 -22.07
C GLN A 55 -4.11 25.07 -22.48
N ILE A 56 -5.11 25.40 -21.64
CA ILE A 56 -5.99 26.56 -21.86
C ILE A 56 -5.21 27.88 -21.74
N GLN A 57 -4.35 28.02 -20.71
CA GLN A 57 -3.51 29.21 -20.52
C GLN A 57 -2.56 29.41 -21.69
N ALA A 58 -1.88 28.34 -22.11
CA ALA A 58 -1.01 28.35 -23.28
C ALA A 58 -1.72 28.84 -24.54
N LEU A 59 -2.92 28.33 -24.82
CA LEU A 59 -3.70 28.75 -26.00
C LEU A 59 -4.09 30.24 -25.94
N GLY A 60 -4.25 30.81 -24.74
CA GLY A 60 -4.52 32.24 -24.56
C GLY A 60 -3.29 33.16 -24.69
N GLU A 61 -2.09 32.63 -24.48
CA GLU A 61 -0.83 33.41 -24.48
C GLU A 61 -0.02 33.28 -25.78
N VAL A 62 -0.26 32.24 -26.57
CA VAL A 62 0.48 31.95 -27.80
C VAL A 62 0.21 33.01 -28.88
N LYS A 63 1.28 33.69 -29.33
CA LYS A 63 1.25 34.59 -30.50
C LYS A 63 1.80 33.95 -31.78
N ARG A 64 2.57 32.86 -31.66
CA ARG A 64 3.20 32.14 -32.78
C ARG A 64 3.07 30.62 -32.60
N VAL A 65 2.79 29.91 -33.70
CA VAL A 65 2.67 28.42 -33.74
C VAL A 65 3.86 27.69 -33.11
N GLN A 66 5.05 28.29 -33.17
CA GLN A 66 6.29 27.71 -32.63
C GLN A 66 6.27 27.63 -31.09
N ASP A 67 5.57 28.55 -30.43
CA ASP A 67 5.42 28.57 -28.97
C ASP A 67 4.52 27.41 -28.50
N VAL A 68 3.55 26.98 -29.34
CA VAL A 68 2.68 25.81 -29.07
C VAL A 68 3.50 24.53 -28.97
N PHE A 69 4.47 24.32 -29.86
CA PHE A 69 5.28 23.11 -29.87
C PHE A 69 6.19 23.01 -28.64
N ALA A 70 6.76 24.13 -28.20
CA ALA A 70 7.56 24.19 -26.97
C ALA A 70 6.72 23.84 -25.74
N ILE A 71 5.52 24.43 -25.63
CA ILE A 71 4.57 24.16 -24.56
C ILE A 71 4.11 22.69 -24.56
N GLN A 72 3.82 22.14 -25.74
CA GLN A 72 3.37 20.75 -25.85
C GLN A 72 4.48 19.76 -25.47
N ALA A 73 5.74 20.07 -25.80
CA ALA A 73 6.90 19.27 -25.40
C ALA A 73 7.11 19.30 -23.88
N GLU A 74 7.03 20.48 -23.24
CA GLU A 74 7.12 20.61 -21.78
C GLU A 74 5.97 19.90 -21.06
N ALA A 75 4.72 20.10 -21.50
CA ALA A 75 3.55 19.44 -20.93
C ALA A 75 3.67 17.90 -21.02
N THR A 76 4.17 17.38 -22.14
CA THR A 76 4.41 15.94 -22.33
C THR A 76 5.50 15.42 -21.40
N GLN A 77 6.61 16.15 -21.23
CA GLN A 77 7.67 15.76 -20.31
C GLN A 77 7.21 15.78 -18.85
N GLU A 78 6.45 16.80 -18.46
CA GLU A 78 5.90 16.90 -17.11
C GLU A 78 4.88 15.80 -16.82
N LEU A 79 3.97 15.53 -17.76
CA LEU A 79 3.02 14.42 -17.68
C LEU A 79 3.75 13.08 -17.51
N ASN A 80 4.77 12.81 -18.34
CA ASN A 80 5.57 11.58 -18.24
C ASN A 80 6.24 11.44 -16.88
N LYS A 81 6.83 12.51 -16.33
CA LYS A 81 7.43 12.50 -14.99
C LYS A 81 6.41 12.19 -13.90
N LYS A 82 5.25 12.85 -13.93
CA LYS A 82 4.21 12.68 -12.91
C LYS A 82 3.60 11.27 -12.97
N VAL A 83 3.36 10.73 -14.17
CA VAL A 83 2.89 9.35 -14.36
C VAL A 83 3.92 8.32 -13.90
N LEU A 84 5.21 8.49 -14.26
CA LEU A 84 6.26 7.58 -13.82
C LEU A 84 6.43 7.59 -12.30
N ASN A 85 6.31 8.77 -11.68
CA ASN A 85 6.35 8.90 -10.22
C ASN A 85 5.17 8.19 -9.56
N ASN A 86 3.94 8.40 -10.06
CA ASN A 86 2.74 7.69 -9.59
C ASN A 86 2.93 6.16 -9.67
N ALA A 87 3.43 5.64 -10.79
CA ALA A 87 3.70 4.21 -10.96
C ALA A 87 4.74 3.69 -9.94
N ARG A 88 5.82 4.46 -9.69
CA ARG A 88 6.84 4.11 -8.69
C ARG A 88 6.23 4.02 -7.30
N VAL A 89 5.46 5.02 -6.89
CA VAL A 89 4.80 5.05 -5.57
C VAL A 89 3.80 3.91 -5.44
N THR A 90 3.05 3.56 -6.49
CA THR A 90 2.17 2.38 -6.48
C THR A 90 2.95 1.09 -6.23
N VAL A 91 4.10 0.92 -6.87
CA VAL A 91 4.97 -0.25 -6.63
C VAL A 91 5.48 -0.28 -5.19
N GLU A 92 5.89 0.86 -4.64
CA GLU A 92 6.34 0.97 -3.25
C GLU A 92 5.23 0.56 -2.26
N ILE A 93 3.99 1.03 -2.46
CA ILE A 93 2.82 0.64 -1.65
C ILE A 93 2.58 -0.87 -1.70
N LEU A 94 2.68 -1.48 -2.89
CA LEU A 94 2.46 -2.92 -3.07
C LEU A 94 3.58 -3.75 -2.40
N VAL A 95 4.83 -3.31 -2.52
CA VAL A 95 5.99 -3.97 -1.89
C VAL A 95 5.88 -3.88 -0.37
N ASP A 96 5.51 -2.72 0.17
CA ASP A 96 5.31 -2.53 1.61
C ASP A 96 4.18 -3.41 2.13
N SER A 97 3.03 -3.44 1.46
CA SER A 97 1.90 -4.31 1.80
C SER A 97 2.30 -5.79 1.80
N LYS A 98 3.07 -6.23 0.80
CA LYS A 98 3.62 -7.59 0.73
C LYS A 98 4.53 -7.89 1.92
N SER A 99 5.41 -6.95 2.30
CA SER A 99 6.32 -7.09 3.44
C SER A 99 5.56 -7.23 4.77
N GLN A 100 4.51 -6.42 4.96
CA GLN A 100 3.66 -6.49 6.15
C GLN A 100 2.93 -7.83 6.25
N ILE A 101 2.42 -8.36 5.13
CA ILE A 101 1.79 -9.69 5.07
C ILE A 101 2.81 -10.79 5.36
N ALA A 102 4.00 -10.73 4.76
CA ALA A 102 5.07 -11.71 5.02
C ALA A 102 5.46 -11.74 6.49
N SER A 103 5.59 -10.58 7.12
CA SER A 103 5.87 -10.45 8.56
C SER A 103 4.76 -11.04 9.43
N LEU A 104 3.50 -10.88 9.05
CA LEU A 104 2.35 -11.52 9.72
C LEU A 104 2.40 -13.04 9.62
N VAL A 105 2.73 -13.59 8.45
CA VAL A 105 2.87 -15.03 8.23
C VAL A 105 4.02 -15.59 9.07
N GLU A 106 5.19 -14.96 9.03
CA GLU A 106 6.35 -15.37 9.84
C GLU A 106 6.04 -15.33 11.34
N GLY A 107 5.37 -14.27 11.80
CA GLY A 107 4.91 -14.15 13.19
C GLY A 107 3.94 -15.27 13.57
N SER A 108 3.01 -15.61 12.68
CA SER A 108 2.04 -16.68 12.90
C SER A 108 2.70 -18.06 12.96
N ILE A 109 3.67 -18.35 12.08
CA ILE A 109 4.45 -19.60 12.09
C ILE A 109 5.27 -19.71 13.39
N LYS A 110 5.93 -18.62 13.81
CA LYS A 110 6.67 -18.57 15.08
C LYS A 110 5.76 -18.86 16.27
N SER A 111 4.58 -18.25 16.33
CA SER A 111 3.58 -18.54 17.36
C SER A 111 3.14 -20.01 17.36
N VAL A 112 2.81 -20.59 16.21
CA VAL A 112 2.40 -22.01 16.12
C VAL A 112 3.54 -22.97 16.52
N SER A 113 4.77 -22.70 16.08
CA SER A 113 5.94 -23.51 16.42
C SER A 113 6.32 -23.47 17.91
N ALA A 114 6.02 -22.36 18.60
CA ALA A 114 6.18 -22.25 20.05
C ALA A 114 5.13 -23.06 20.83
N PHE A 115 3.98 -23.35 20.21
CA PHE A 115 2.88 -24.11 20.81
C PHE A 115 2.93 -25.62 20.53
N ASN A 116 3.62 -26.07 19.46
CA ASN A 116 3.81 -27.49 19.16
C ASN A 116 5.28 -27.92 19.24
N PRO A 117 5.72 -28.63 20.31
CA PRO A 117 7.08 -29.14 20.41
C PRO A 117 7.48 -30.12 19.29
N LEU A 118 6.52 -30.71 18.57
CA LEU A 118 6.78 -31.60 17.43
C LEU A 118 7.09 -30.83 16.12
N ALA A 119 6.73 -29.55 16.02
CA ALA A 119 7.05 -28.73 14.85
C ALA A 119 8.53 -28.29 14.78
N LYS A 120 9.29 -28.48 15.86
CA LYS A 120 10.75 -28.29 15.89
C LYS A 120 11.55 -29.50 15.38
N ALA A 121 10.88 -30.63 15.11
CA ALA A 121 11.53 -31.91 14.82
C ALA A 121 11.32 -32.42 13.39
N ALA A 122 10.67 -31.63 12.51
CA ALA A 122 10.56 -31.87 11.07
C ALA A 122 11.24 -30.72 10.32
#